data_AF-A0A356AMT5-F1
#
_entry.id   AF-A0A356AMT5-F1
#
_cell.length_a   1.000
_cell.length_b   1.000
_cell.length_c   1.000
_cell.angle_alpha   90.00
_cell.angle_beta   90.00
_cell.angle_gamma   90.00
#
_symmetry.space_group_name_H-M   'P 1'
#
loop_
_entity.id
_entity.type
_entity.pdbx_description
1 polymer ?
#
loop_
_entity_poly.entity_id
_entity_poly.type
_entity_poly.pdbx_seq_one_letter_code
_entity_poly.pdbx_strand_id
1 'polypeptide(L)'
;MEELKKLLFRLCSAPGTSGAEESAAETAVRELEKYGTTRAEGAMGNVVCTMGNPDARRRILLDAHLDQIGLVVTGVDERGFVRVAPCGGVDRRVLPGSPMTV
;
A
#
# COMPACT_ATOMS: atom_id res chain seq x y z
N MET A 1 -3.57 -22.26 -7.46
CA MET A 1 -3.16 -21.11 -8.31
C MET A 1 -4.21 -20.01 -8.33
N GLU A 2 -5.48 -20.34 -8.54
CA GLU A 2 -6.55 -19.32 -8.61
C GLU A 2 -6.64 -18.45 -7.34
N GLU A 3 -6.58 -19.05 -6.16
CA GLU A 3 -6.64 -18.29 -4.89
C GLU A 3 -5.44 -17.36 -4.67
N LEU A 4 -4.23 -17.78 -5.09
CA LEU A 4 -3.05 -16.92 -5.05
C LEU A 4 -3.20 -15.72 -5.98
N LYS A 5 -3.73 -15.95 -7.19
CA LYS A 5 -4.00 -14.88 -8.14
C LYS A 5 -5.00 -13.89 -7.54
N LYS A 6 -6.12 -14.35 -6.98
CA LYS A 6 -7.10 -13.47 -6.33
C LYS A 6 -6.50 -12.65 -5.20
N LEU A 7 -5.64 -13.25 -4.36
CA LEU A 7 -4.92 -12.54 -3.31
C LEU A 7 -4.05 -11.41 -3.88
N LEU A 8 -3.23 -11.72 -4.89
CA LEU A 8 -2.38 -10.71 -5.54
C LEU A 8 -3.21 -9.58 -6.14
N PHE A 9 -4.33 -9.89 -6.81
CA PHE A 9 -5.20 -8.85 -7.37
C PHE A 9 -5.82 -7.97 -6.28
N ARG A 10 -6.23 -8.54 -5.14
CA ARG A 10 -6.78 -7.74 -4.03
C ARG A 10 -5.73 -6.80 -3.44
N LEU A 11 -4.53 -7.29 -3.18
CA LEU A 11 -3.43 -6.50 -2.62
C LEU A 11 -2.94 -5.42 -3.61
N CYS A 12 -2.67 -5.79 -4.87
CA CYS A 12 -2.11 -4.87 -5.86
C CYS A 12 -3.11 -3.86 -6.43
N SER A 13 -4.42 -4.09 -6.29
CA SER A 13 -5.44 -3.14 -6.76
C SER A 13 -5.86 -2.13 -5.70
N ALA A 14 -5.48 -2.34 -4.44
CA ALA A 14 -5.76 -1.39 -3.38
C ALA A 14 -4.87 -0.14 -3.56
N PRO A 15 -5.45 1.08 -3.61
CA PRO A 15 -4.65 2.29 -3.70
C PRO A 15 -3.86 2.49 -2.39
N GLY A 16 -2.59 2.88 -2.54
CA GLY A 16 -1.72 3.14 -1.40
C GLY A 16 -0.46 3.89 -1.78
N THR A 17 -0.60 5.09 -2.36
CA THR A 17 0.58 5.94 -2.62
C THR A 17 1.24 6.31 -1.28
N SER A 18 2.56 6.48 -1.25
CA SER A 18 3.28 6.85 -0.02
C SER A 18 2.63 8.06 0.69
N GLY A 19 2.29 7.89 1.96
CA GLY A 19 1.54 8.82 2.81
C GLY A 19 0.01 8.73 2.75
N ALA A 20 -0.54 7.85 1.91
CA ALA A 20 -1.98 7.61 1.73
C ALA A 20 -2.30 6.11 1.61
N GLU A 21 -1.74 5.30 2.51
CA GLU A 21 -1.77 3.83 2.45
C GLU A 21 -3.03 3.19 3.06
N GLU A 22 -4.02 3.96 3.52
CA GLU A 22 -5.16 3.47 4.30
C GLU A 22 -5.90 2.29 3.65
N SER A 23 -6.22 2.37 2.35
CA SER A 23 -6.91 1.29 1.65
C SER A 23 -6.05 0.03 1.48
N ALA A 24 -4.75 0.20 1.23
CA ALA A 24 -3.80 -0.91 1.20
C ALA A 24 -3.64 -1.56 2.59
N ALA A 25 -3.59 -0.75 3.65
CA ALA A 25 -3.52 -1.20 5.03
C ALA A 25 -4.77 -2.00 5.43
N GLU A 26 -5.98 -1.48 5.15
CA GLU A 26 -7.24 -2.20 5.41
C GLU A 26 -7.30 -3.55 4.70
N THR A 27 -6.84 -3.58 3.44
CA THR A 27 -6.79 -4.81 2.65
C THR A 27 -5.80 -5.81 3.27
N ALA A 28 -4.63 -5.35 3.69
CA ALA A 28 -3.63 -6.18 4.36
C ALA A 28 -4.13 -6.72 5.71
N VAL A 29 -4.84 -5.92 6.52
CA VAL A 29 -5.43 -6.37 7.79
C VAL A 29 -6.37 -7.55 7.53
N ARG A 30 -7.34 -7.39 6.62
CA ARG A 30 -8.33 -8.44 6.29
C ARG A 30 -7.67 -9.74 5.82
N GLU A 31 -6.59 -9.64 5.05
CA GLU A 31 -5.87 -10.82 4.57
C GLU A 31 -5.02 -11.50 5.65
N LEU A 32 -4.52 -10.73 6.62
CA LEU A 32 -3.63 -11.22 7.68
C LEU A 32 -4.37 -11.75 8.92
N GLU A 33 -5.61 -11.31 9.17
CA GLU A 33 -6.44 -11.73 10.32
C GLU A 33 -6.55 -13.26 10.48
N LYS A 34 -6.53 -14.01 9.37
CA LYS A 34 -6.60 -15.48 9.38
C LYS A 34 -5.33 -16.18 9.88
N TYR A 35 -4.22 -15.46 10.05
CA TYR A 35 -2.92 -16.01 10.45
C TYR A 35 -2.52 -15.67 11.88
N GLY A 36 -3.09 -14.62 12.47
CA GLY A 36 -2.73 -14.19 13.82
C GLY A 36 -3.41 -12.90 14.25
N THR A 37 -3.03 -12.40 15.42
CA THR A 37 -3.53 -11.13 15.95
C THR A 37 -2.99 -9.99 15.09
N THR A 38 -3.87 -9.41 14.29
CA THR A 38 -3.55 -8.36 13.33
C THR A 38 -4.18 -7.04 13.75
N ARG A 39 -3.41 -5.95 13.66
CA ARG A 39 -3.91 -4.60 13.90
C ARG A 39 -3.13 -3.58 13.06
N ALA A 40 -3.81 -2.52 12.66
CA ALA A 40 -3.15 -1.30 12.23
C ALA A 40 -2.63 -0.57 13.49
N GLU A 41 -1.38 -0.12 13.47
CA GLU A 41 -0.70 0.49 14.61
C GLU A 41 0.13 1.70 14.20
N GLY A 42 0.30 2.62 15.16
CA GLY A 42 1.17 3.78 15.02
C GLY A 42 0.54 4.92 14.22
N ALA A 43 1.21 6.08 14.26
CA ALA A 43 0.74 7.30 13.59
C ALA A 43 0.80 7.22 12.06
N MET A 44 1.56 6.27 11.51
CA MET A 44 1.72 6.05 10.07
C MET A 44 0.83 4.93 9.51
N GLY A 45 0.02 4.26 10.35
CA GLY A 45 -0.92 3.23 9.88
C GLY A 45 -0.26 1.91 9.45
N ASN A 46 0.89 1.54 10.02
CA ASN A 46 1.54 0.27 9.73
C ASN A 46 0.66 -0.92 10.15
N VAL A 47 0.66 -2.00 9.38
CA VAL A 47 -0.07 -3.23 9.74
C VAL A 47 0.89 -4.24 10.37
N VAL A 48 0.55 -4.70 11.57
CA VAL A 48 1.33 -5.71 12.30
C VAL A 48 0.47 -6.93 12.55
N CYS A 49 0.92 -8.09 12.08
CA CYS A 49 0.34 -9.40 12.39
C CYS A 49 1.30 -10.19 13.27
N THR A 50 0.86 -10.52 14.48
CA THR A 50 1.62 -11.39 15.41
C THR A 50 1.05 -12.80 15.40
N MET A 51 1.90 -13.79 15.14
CA MET A 51 1.54 -15.21 15.12
C MET A 51 2.59 -16.07 15.85
N GLY A 52 2.17 -17.23 16.37
CA GLY A 52 3.03 -18.14 17.11
C GLY A 52 3.01 -17.91 18.63
N ASN A 53 4.06 -18.35 19.32
CA ASN A 53 4.15 -18.29 20.78
C ASN A 53 4.65 -16.89 21.24
N PRO A 54 3.85 -16.11 22.00
CA PRO A 54 4.27 -14.80 22.52
C PRO A 54 5.45 -14.87 23.49
N ASP A 55 5.66 -16.02 24.15
CA ASP A 55 6.74 -16.25 25.12
C ASP A 55 8.00 -16.87 24.48
N ALA A 56 8.05 -16.94 23.14
CA ALA A 56 9.21 -17.48 22.45
C ALA A 56 10.48 -16.65 22.75
N ARG A 57 11.59 -17.35 23.04
CA ARG A 57 12.90 -16.72 23.30
C ARG A 57 13.43 -15.91 22.11
N ARG A 58 12.97 -16.19 20.90
CA ARG A 58 13.36 -15.50 19.65
C ARG A 58 12.12 -14.99 18.95
N ARG A 59 12.21 -13.78 18.39
CA ARG A 59 11.20 -13.17 17.52
C ARG A 59 11.76 -13.05 16.12
N ILE A 60 10.94 -13.34 15.12
CA ILE A 60 11.27 -13.19 13.70
C ILE A 60 10.35 -12.10 13.15
N LEU A 61 10.92 -11.13 12.46
CA LEU A 61 10.17 -10.10 11.73
C LEU A 61 10.25 -10.42 10.23
N LEU A 62 9.10 -10.51 9.59
CA LEU A 62 8.96 -10.47 8.15
C LEU A 62 8.39 -9.10 7.82
N ASP A 63 9.14 -8.31 7.04
CA ASP A 63 8.80 -6.92 6.75
C ASP A 63 8.59 -6.71 5.25
N ALA A 64 7.58 -5.91 4.93
CA ALA A 64 7.23 -5.48 3.59
C ALA A 64 6.54 -4.12 3.70
N HIS A 65 6.76 -3.26 2.71
CA HIS A 65 6.14 -1.94 2.68
C HIS A 65 4.77 -2.00 1.97
N LEU A 66 3.81 -1.20 2.45
CA LEU A 66 2.45 -1.14 1.90
C LEU A 66 2.34 -0.21 0.69
N ASP A 67 3.23 0.78 0.63
CA ASP A 67 3.13 1.87 -0.32
C ASP A 67 3.52 1.46 -1.74
N GLN A 68 2.93 2.15 -2.70
CA GLN A 68 3.27 2.05 -4.11
C GLN A 68 3.73 3.39 -4.66
N ILE A 69 4.57 3.33 -5.70
CA ILE A 69 5.00 4.50 -6.46
C ILE A 69 3.77 5.13 -7.13
N GLY A 70 3.68 6.46 -7.04
CA GLY A 70 2.57 7.21 -7.62
C GLY A 70 2.93 8.66 -7.92
N LEU A 71 1.90 9.50 -7.95
CA LEU A 71 2.01 10.94 -8.20
C LEU A 71 1.21 11.67 -7.12
N VAL A 72 1.63 12.88 -6.78
CA VAL A 72 0.89 13.77 -5.87
C VAL A 72 0.46 15.03 -6.61
N VAL A 73 -0.79 15.45 -6.40
CA VAL A 73 -1.31 16.71 -6.96
C VAL A 73 -0.66 17.90 -6.26
N THR A 74 -0.09 18.81 -7.04
CA THR A 74 0.54 20.04 -6.53
C THR A 74 -0.22 21.31 -6.90
N GLY A 75 -1.27 21.19 -7.72
CA GLY A 75 -2.13 22.32 -8.08
C GLY A 75 -3.05 22.00 -9.27
N VAL A 76 -4.01 22.87 -9.49
CA VAL A 76 -4.94 22.82 -10.63
C VAL A 76 -4.86 24.18 -11.33
N ASP A 77 -4.67 24.18 -12.65
CA ASP A 77 -4.62 25.43 -13.42
C ASP A 77 -6.03 25.95 -13.77
N GLU A 78 -6.11 27.18 -14.28
CA GLU A 78 -7.38 27.86 -14.63
C GLU A 78 -8.19 27.13 -15.72
N ARG A 79 -7.57 26.20 -16.44
CA ARG A 79 -8.21 25.39 -17.49
C ARG A 79 -8.61 24.00 -16.98
N GLY A 80 -8.39 23.72 -15.69
CA GLY A 80 -8.72 22.45 -15.06
C GLY A 80 -7.66 21.35 -15.22
N PHE A 81 -6.45 21.67 -15.72
CA PHE A 81 -5.37 20.67 -15.78
C PHE A 81 -4.72 20.48 -14.41
N VAL A 82 -4.50 19.23 -14.03
CA VAL A 82 -3.84 18.84 -12.79
C VAL A 82 -2.32 18.87 -12.97
N ARG A 83 -1.62 19.58 -12.07
CA ARG A 83 -0.16 19.53 -11.94
C ARG A 83 0.20 18.48 -10.90
N VAL A 84 1.21 17.68 -11.22
CA VAL A 84 1.64 16.57 -10.36
C VAL A 84 3.16 16.57 -10.17
N ALA A 85 3.60 16.05 -9.02
CA ALA A 85 4.97 15.70 -8.72
C ALA A 85 5.10 14.19 -8.47
N PRO A 86 6.28 13.58 -8.70
CA PRO A 86 6.49 12.17 -8.37
C PRO A 86 6.37 11.93 -6.86
N CYS A 87 5.68 10.86 -6.48
CA CYS A 87 5.70 10.29 -5.13
C CYS A 87 6.39 8.93 -5.21
N GLY A 88 7.67 8.89 -4.81
CA GLY A 88 8.57 7.76 -5.07
C GLY A 88 9.33 7.86 -6.40
N GLY A 89 10.00 6.77 -6.78
CA GLY A 89 10.88 6.71 -7.95
C GLY A 89 10.16 6.43 -9.26
N VAL A 90 9.70 7.48 -9.95
CA VAL A 90 8.96 7.36 -11.22
C VAL A 90 9.87 7.55 -12.45
N ASP A 91 9.84 6.61 -13.40
CA ASP A 91 10.44 6.82 -14.72
C ASP A 91 9.55 7.72 -15.58
N ARG A 92 10.01 8.94 -15.86
CA ARG A 92 9.21 9.94 -16.60
C ARG A 92 8.88 9.52 -18.03
N ARG A 93 9.60 8.56 -18.61
CA ARG A 93 9.38 8.08 -19.99
C ARG A 93 8.11 7.25 -20.13
N VAL A 94 7.64 6.63 -19.03
CA VAL A 94 6.46 5.76 -19.08
C VAL A 94 5.15 6.48 -18.80
N LEU A 95 5.20 7.75 -18.37
CA LEU A 95 4.02 8.53 -17.95
C LEU A 95 3.11 9.05 -19.08
N PRO A 96 3.63 9.51 -20.24
CA PRO A 96 2.76 10.09 -21.26
C PRO A 96 1.73 9.08 -21.79
N GLY A 97 0.44 9.44 -21.70
CA GLY A 97 -0.67 8.60 -22.18
C GLY A 97 -1.09 7.48 -21.21
N SER A 98 -0.48 7.38 -20.03
CA SER A 98 -0.91 6.40 -19.02
C SER A 98 -2.23 6.80 -18.36
N PRO A 99 -3.19 5.86 -18.21
CA PRO A 99 -4.38 6.10 -17.40
C PRO A 99 -3.99 6.18 -15.92
N MET A 100 -4.53 7.17 -15.22
CA MET A 100 -4.32 7.38 -13.79
C MET A 100 -5.68 7.58 -13.10
N THR A 101 -5.73 7.27 -11.80
CA THR A 101 -6.85 7.58 -10.92
C THR A 101 -6.36 8.56 -9.87
N VAL A 102 -7.14 9.63 -9.65
CA VAL A 102 -6.93 10.63 -8.59
C VAL A 102 -7.94 10.37 -7.49
#